data_AF-Q7DDL1-F1
#
_entry.id   AF-Q7DDL1-F1
#
_cell.length_a   1.000
_cell.length_b   1.000
_cell.length_c   1.000
_cell.angle_alpha   90.00
_cell.angle_beta   90.00
_cell.angle_gamma   90.00
#
_symmetry.space_group_name_H-M   'P 1'
#
loop_
_entity.id
_entity.type
_entity.pdbx_description
1 polymer ?
#
loop_
_entity_poly.entity_id
_entity_poly.type
_entity_poly.pdbx_seq_one_letter_code
_entity_poly.pdbx_strand_id
1 'polypeptide(L)'
;MALTFTQAVSKLTSKFPHLNLVEFNGVRYPTVIVCPIHGRVTCSTFKSMLDSKSGCPKCASYGVNSHKIPEDTIDKLSKNTVLEDTVTGETLTFPSRASAARSLGINPAAITDRIKGRVHTETLLAGRYKVHICTK
;
A
#
# COMPACT_ATOMS: atom_id res chain seq x y z
N MET A 1 -8.78 36.60 -8.54
CA MET A 1 -7.46 36.18 -9.07
C MET A 1 -7.50 34.70 -9.42
N ALA A 2 -7.28 34.36 -10.69
CA ALA A 2 -7.07 32.98 -11.10
C ALA A 2 -5.71 32.51 -10.57
N LEU A 3 -5.69 31.39 -9.84
CA LEU A 3 -4.43 30.76 -9.42
C LEU A 3 -3.77 30.14 -10.66
N THR A 4 -2.48 30.40 -10.86
CA THR A 4 -1.70 29.79 -11.95
C THR A 4 -1.17 28.42 -11.52
N PHE A 5 -0.81 27.57 -12.49
CA PHE A 5 -0.26 26.23 -12.24
C PHE A 5 0.93 26.27 -11.27
N THR A 6 1.89 27.16 -11.51
CA THR A 6 3.09 27.31 -10.67
C THR A 6 2.73 27.67 -9.22
N GLN A 7 1.77 28.59 -9.02
CA GLN A 7 1.33 28.95 -7.67
C GLN A 7 0.61 27.79 -6.97
N ALA A 8 -0.13 26.97 -7.72
CA ALA A 8 -0.77 25.77 -7.19
C ALA A 8 0.28 24.74 -6.75
N VAL A 9 1.31 24.49 -7.57
CA VAL A 9 2.43 23.60 -7.21
C VAL A 9 3.11 24.08 -5.93
N SER A 10 3.48 25.36 -5.82
CA SER A 10 4.16 25.88 -4.63
C SER A 10 3.33 25.71 -3.35
N LYS A 11 2.01 25.98 -3.41
CA LYS A 11 1.10 25.76 -2.27
C LYS A 11 0.98 24.28 -1.91
N LEU A 12 0.94 23.41 -2.92
CA LEU A 12 0.87 21.97 -2.72
C LEU A 12 2.13 21.47 -2.02
N THR A 13 3.31 21.73 -2.58
CA THR A 13 4.60 21.25 -2.05
C THR A 13 4.86 21.80 -0.65
N SER A 14 4.44 23.03 -0.35
CA SER A 14 4.58 23.63 0.98
C SER A 14 3.78 22.89 2.06
N LYS A 15 2.63 22.29 1.72
CA LYS A 15 1.79 21.56 2.68
C LYS A 15 2.01 20.04 2.63
N PHE A 16 2.29 19.52 1.45
CA PHE A 16 2.47 18.10 1.16
C PHE A 16 3.71 17.90 0.27
N PRO A 17 4.92 17.79 0.85
CA PRO A 17 6.15 17.70 0.07
C PRO A 17 6.26 16.39 -0.75
N HIS A 18 5.48 15.38 -0.40
CA HIS A 18 5.45 14.07 -1.06
C HIS A 18 4.41 13.97 -2.19
N LEU A 19 3.65 15.02 -2.49
CA LEU A 19 2.63 15.02 -3.56
C LEU A 19 3.09 15.90 -4.71
N ASN A 20 2.91 15.41 -5.94
CA ASN A 20 3.25 16.16 -7.14
C ASN A 20 1.97 16.49 -7.93
N LEU A 21 1.82 17.73 -8.41
CA LEU A 21 0.67 18.17 -9.20
C LEU A 21 0.98 17.97 -10.69
N VAL A 22 0.13 17.21 -11.38
CA VAL A 22 0.30 16.92 -12.82
C VAL A 22 -0.63 17.78 -13.65
N GLU A 23 -1.91 17.85 -13.26
CA GLU A 23 -2.92 18.58 -14.02
C GLU A 23 -3.68 19.52 -13.11
N PHE A 24 -3.75 20.80 -13.49
CA PHE A 24 -4.48 21.82 -12.77
C PHE A 24 -5.20 22.75 -13.75
N ASN A 25 -6.52 22.64 -13.76
CA ASN A 25 -7.41 23.47 -14.60
C ASN A 25 -8.09 24.59 -13.79
N GLY A 26 -7.76 24.69 -12.50
CA GLY A 26 -8.25 25.74 -11.60
C GLY A 26 -8.67 25.20 -10.24
N VAL A 27 -8.97 26.14 -9.33
CA VAL A 27 -9.19 25.85 -7.91
C VAL A 27 -10.45 25.03 -7.65
N ARG A 28 -11.48 25.26 -8.46
CA ARG A 28 -12.82 24.63 -8.39
C ARG A 28 -12.97 23.45 -9.35
N TYR A 29 -11.92 23.15 -10.12
CA TYR A 29 -11.93 22.08 -11.12
C TYR A 29 -11.21 20.85 -10.56
N PRO A 30 -11.50 19.67 -11.11
CA PRO A 30 -10.75 18.47 -10.80
C PRO A 30 -9.29 18.63 -11.20
N THR A 31 -8.42 18.06 -10.38
CA THR A 31 -6.97 18.14 -10.56
C THR A 31 -6.34 16.77 -10.37
N VAL A 32 -5.30 16.47 -11.12
CA VAL A 32 -4.60 15.19 -11.04
C VAL A 32 -3.29 15.40 -10.29
N ILE A 33 -3.10 14.59 -9.24
CA ILE A 33 -1.87 14.55 -8.46
C ILE A 33 -1.23 13.16 -8.57
N VAL A 34 0.07 13.10 -8.38
CA VAL A 34 0.82 11.86 -8.22
C VAL A 34 1.23 11.72 -6.77
N CYS A 35 0.81 10.61 -6.18
CA CYS A 35 1.14 10.18 -4.83
C CYS A 35 2.11 8.99 -4.92
N PRO A 36 3.20 8.94 -4.13
CA PRO A 36 4.22 7.91 -4.24
C PRO A 36 3.68 6.49 -3.95
N ILE A 37 2.65 6.39 -3.12
CA ILE A 37 2.04 5.09 -2.73
C ILE A 37 0.85 4.67 -3.60
N HIS A 38 0.19 5.61 -4.28
CA HIS A 38 -1.03 5.34 -5.05
C HIS A 38 -0.90 5.66 -6.54
N GLY A 39 0.24 6.20 -6.98
CA GLY A 39 0.45 6.69 -8.34
C GLY A 39 -0.42 7.89 -8.66
N ARG A 40 -1.02 7.91 -9.86
CA ARG A 40 -1.93 8.98 -10.32
C ARG A 40 -3.27 8.90 -9.60
N VAL A 41 -3.69 10.01 -9.02
CA VAL A 41 -4.95 10.15 -8.28
C VAL A 41 -5.66 11.42 -8.73
N THR A 42 -6.94 11.26 -9.07
CA THR A 42 -7.83 12.37 -9.41
C THR A 42 -8.46 12.92 -8.14
N CYS A 43 -8.24 14.21 -7.87
CA CYS A 43 -8.88 14.94 -6.79
C CYS A 43 -10.05 15.75 -7.35
N SER A 44 -11.17 15.78 -6.62
CA SER A 44 -12.38 16.48 -7.05
C SER A 44 -12.16 17.98 -7.24
N THR A 45 -11.39 18.58 -6.34
CA THR A 45 -11.15 20.02 -6.30
C THR A 45 -9.81 20.33 -5.63
N PHE A 46 -9.00 21.21 -6.21
CA PHE A 46 -7.72 21.63 -5.61
C PHE A 46 -7.88 22.25 -4.22
N LYS A 47 -8.93 23.04 -4.00
CA LYS A 47 -9.23 23.62 -2.68
C LYS A 47 -9.55 22.55 -1.64
N SER A 48 -10.41 21.58 -1.95
CA SER A 48 -10.76 20.50 -1.02
C SER A 48 -9.54 19.65 -0.67
N MET A 49 -8.66 19.43 -1.65
CA MET A 49 -7.39 18.74 -1.43
C MET A 49 -6.47 19.52 -0.48
N LEU A 50 -6.31 20.83 -0.70
CA LEU A 50 -5.54 21.69 0.19
C LEU A 50 -6.13 21.79 1.60
N ASP A 51 -7.46 21.75 1.75
CA ASP A 51 -8.13 21.82 3.04
C ASP A 51 -8.00 20.51 3.83
N SER A 52 -7.91 19.38 3.10
CA SER A 52 -7.77 18.05 3.68
C SER A 52 -6.50 17.90 4.51
N LYS A 53 -6.56 17.08 5.57
CA LYS A 53 -5.39 16.73 6.40
C LYS A 53 -4.42 15.78 5.70
N SER A 54 -4.95 14.91 4.83
CA SER A 54 -4.17 13.85 4.17
C SER A 54 -3.67 14.24 2.76
N GLY A 55 -4.21 15.29 2.15
CA GLY A 55 -3.91 15.72 0.78
C GLY A 55 -4.46 14.77 -0.30
N CYS A 56 -3.99 13.52 -0.32
CA CYS A 56 -4.45 12.52 -1.28
C CYS A 56 -5.74 11.82 -0.79
N PRO A 57 -6.80 11.74 -1.63
CA PRO A 57 -8.09 11.17 -1.23
C PRO A 57 -7.99 9.66 -0.97
N LYS A 58 -7.16 8.94 -1.72
CA LYS A 58 -6.91 7.51 -1.45
C LYS A 58 -6.23 7.32 -0.10
N CYS A 59 -5.24 8.15 0.25
CA CYS A 59 -4.60 8.08 1.58
C CYS A 59 -5.60 8.37 2.70
N ALA A 60 -6.51 9.33 2.50
CA ALA A 60 -7.54 9.65 3.46
C ALA A 60 -8.46 8.45 3.75
N SER A 61 -8.83 7.67 2.73
CA SER A 61 -9.68 6.48 2.89
C SER A 61 -9.06 5.37 3.74
N TYR A 62 -7.73 5.26 3.77
CA TYR A 62 -7.02 4.29 4.60
C TYR A 62 -6.81 4.74 6.05
N GLY A 63 -7.27 5.95 6.42
CA GLY A 63 -7.06 6.52 7.75
C GLY A 63 -5.59 6.82 8.07
N VAL A 64 -4.70 6.74 7.06
CA VAL A 64 -3.27 7.05 7.24
C VAL A 64 -3.08 8.55 7.08
N ASN A 65 -2.66 9.19 8.16
CA ASN A 65 -2.35 10.61 8.16
C ASN A 65 -1.03 10.80 7.38
N SER A 66 -1.04 11.59 6.32
CA SER A 66 0.12 11.76 5.42
C SER A 66 1.32 12.51 6.03
N HIS A 67 1.25 12.83 7.33
CA HIS A 67 2.38 13.30 8.13
C HIS A 67 3.31 12.19 8.64
N LYS A 68 2.96 10.91 8.45
CA LYS A 68 3.85 9.77 8.69
C LYS A 68 3.75 8.83 7.52
N ILE A 69 4.50 9.12 6.45
CA ILE A 69 4.92 8.06 5.53
C ILE A 69 6.35 7.73 5.96
N PRO A 70 6.55 6.87 6.98
CA PRO A 70 7.85 6.25 7.14
C PRO A 70 8.10 5.42 5.88
N GLU A 71 9.30 5.62 5.37
CA GLU A 71 10.07 4.80 4.42
C GLU A 71 9.66 3.31 4.49
N ASP A 72 9.41 2.79 5.70
CA ASP A 72 8.86 1.46 6.06
C ASP A 72 7.52 1.04 5.44
N THR A 73 6.85 1.88 4.64
CA THR A 73 5.58 1.49 3.98
C THR A 73 5.84 0.84 2.63
N ILE A 74 7.00 1.06 2.02
CA ILE A 74 7.46 0.28 0.85
C ILE A 74 7.63 -1.20 1.26
N ASP A 75 8.04 -1.44 2.51
CA ASP A 75 8.17 -2.77 3.12
C ASP A 75 6.84 -3.38 3.61
N LYS A 76 5.74 -2.62 3.60
CA LYS A 76 4.40 -3.18 3.90
C LYS A 76 3.73 -3.79 2.67
N LEU A 77 4.28 -3.53 1.48
CA LEU A 77 4.02 -4.29 0.26
C LEU A 77 5.00 -5.48 0.11
N SER A 78 6.13 -5.49 0.82
CA SER A 78 7.02 -6.65 0.94
C SER A 78 6.58 -7.67 2.00
N LYS A 79 5.26 -7.86 2.19
CA LYS A 79 4.76 -9.06 2.87
C LYS A 79 4.81 -10.25 1.91
N ASN A 80 5.97 -10.45 1.31
CA ASN A 80 6.26 -11.61 0.49
C ASN A 80 5.99 -12.82 1.38
N THR A 81 4.94 -13.56 1.05
CA THR A 81 4.65 -14.79 1.77
C THR A 81 5.57 -15.83 1.16
N VAL A 82 6.65 -16.15 1.88
CA VAL A 82 7.59 -17.19 1.48
C VAL A 82 7.07 -18.52 2.03
N LEU A 83 6.79 -19.43 1.11
CA LEU A 83 6.35 -20.78 1.40
C LEU A 83 7.42 -21.74 0.90
N GLU A 84 7.84 -22.68 1.72
CA GLU A 84 8.72 -23.77 1.32
C GLU A 84 7.88 -25.01 1.03
N ASP A 85 8.08 -25.62 -0.14
CA ASP A 85 7.52 -26.92 -0.44
C ASP A 85 8.43 -28.00 0.17
N THR A 86 7.88 -28.82 1.07
CA THR A 86 8.65 -29.87 1.77
C THR A 86 8.97 -31.08 0.90
N VAL A 87 8.40 -31.17 -0.31
CA VAL A 87 8.66 -32.27 -1.25
C VAL A 87 9.75 -31.90 -2.25
N THR A 88 9.78 -30.65 -2.72
CA THR A 88 10.76 -30.17 -3.72
C THR A 88 11.89 -29.35 -3.10
N GLY A 89 11.73 -28.87 -1.86
CA GLY A 89 12.68 -27.94 -1.23
C GLY A 89 12.68 -26.55 -1.86
N GLU A 90 11.70 -26.25 -2.72
CA GLU A 90 11.63 -24.98 -3.44
C GLU A 90 10.91 -23.91 -2.60
N THR A 91 11.51 -22.73 -2.53
CA THR A 91 10.92 -21.57 -1.85
C THR A 91 10.10 -20.74 -2.83
N LEU A 92 8.77 -20.78 -2.69
CA LEU A 92 7.83 -20.00 -3.45
C LEU A 92 7.61 -18.63 -2.78
N THR A 93 7.89 -17.57 -3.51
CA THR A 93 7.72 -16.19 -3.03
C THR A 93 6.47 -15.59 -3.64
N PHE A 94 5.46 -15.30 -2.82
CA PHE A 94 4.22 -14.68 -3.28
C PHE A 94 4.12 -13.22 -2.86
N PRO A 95 3.59 -12.32 -3.71
CA PRO A 95 3.44 -10.90 -3.39
C PRO A 95 2.42 -10.64 -2.26
N SER A 96 1.53 -11.61 -1.97
CA SER A 96 0.60 -11.51 -0.85
C SER A 96 0.12 -12.88 -0.36
N ARG A 97 -0.34 -12.92 0.89
CA ARG A 97 -0.98 -14.10 1.52
C ARG A 97 -2.18 -14.59 0.72
N ALA A 98 -2.98 -13.66 0.20
CA ALA A 98 -4.16 -13.97 -0.60
C ALA A 98 -3.77 -14.57 -1.96
N SER A 99 -2.66 -14.12 -2.57
CA SER A 99 -2.14 -14.73 -3.79
C SER A 99 -1.66 -16.15 -3.53
N ALA A 100 -0.87 -16.36 -2.48
CA ALA A 100 -0.43 -17.70 -2.08
C ALA A 100 -1.61 -18.65 -1.81
N ALA A 101 -2.62 -18.16 -1.09
CA ALA A 101 -3.84 -18.89 -0.81
C ALA A 101 -4.58 -19.33 -2.09
N ARG A 102 -4.72 -18.43 -3.07
CA ARG A 102 -5.36 -18.73 -4.35
C ARG A 102 -4.55 -19.72 -5.18
N SER A 103 -3.24 -19.56 -5.25
CA SER A 103 -2.35 -20.45 -6.01
C SER A 103 -2.33 -21.87 -5.45
N LEU A 104 -2.47 -22.01 -4.14
CA LEU A 104 -2.44 -23.31 -3.44
C LEU A 104 -3.84 -23.85 -3.10
N GLY A 105 -4.91 -23.12 -3.41
CA GLY A 105 -6.29 -23.51 -3.08
C GLY A 105 -6.60 -23.60 -1.58
N ILE A 106 -5.86 -22.87 -0.74
CA ILE A 106 -5.98 -22.91 0.73
C ILE A 106 -6.67 -21.66 1.29
N ASN A 107 -7.21 -21.77 2.50
CA ASN A 107 -7.79 -20.62 3.20
C ASN A 107 -6.68 -19.62 3.61
N PRO A 108 -6.77 -18.32 3.27
CA PRO A 108 -5.80 -17.30 3.69
C PRO A 108 -5.69 -17.14 5.21
N ALA A 109 -6.74 -17.53 5.96
CA ALA A 109 -6.70 -17.58 7.42
C ALA A 109 -5.68 -18.60 7.93
N ALA A 110 -5.52 -19.75 7.26
CA ALA A 110 -4.56 -20.79 7.66
C ALA A 110 -3.12 -20.29 7.58
N ILE A 111 -2.79 -19.51 6.55
CA ILE A 111 -1.49 -18.85 6.41
C ILE A 111 -1.30 -17.80 7.53
N THR A 112 -2.34 -17.02 7.82
CA THR A 112 -2.27 -15.94 8.82
C THR A 112 -2.12 -16.47 10.24
N ASP A 113 -2.81 -17.56 10.57
CA ASP A 113 -2.79 -18.20 11.89
C ASP A 113 -1.40 -18.72 12.23
N ARG A 114 -0.72 -19.25 11.21
CA ARG A 114 0.64 -19.79 11.29
C ARG A 114 1.71 -18.72 11.42
N ILE A 115 1.59 -17.63 10.65
CA ILE A 115 2.47 -16.45 10.80
C ILE A 115 2.32 -15.83 12.20
N LYS A 116 1.12 -15.88 12.79
CA LYS A 116 0.84 -15.39 14.15
C LYS A 116 1.20 -16.40 15.25
N GLY A 117 1.73 -17.58 14.92
CA GLY A 117 2.16 -18.59 15.89
C GLY A 117 1.01 -19.27 16.64
N ARG A 118 -0.23 -19.23 16.12
CA ARG A 118 -1.38 -19.91 16.74
C ARG A 118 -1.43 -21.42 16.45
N VAL A 119 -0.63 -21.87 15.48
CA VAL A 119 -0.48 -23.28 15.10
C VAL A 119 0.98 -23.68 15.23
N HIS A 120 1.24 -24.92 15.69
CA HIS A 120 2.59 -25.47 15.78
C HIS A 120 3.31 -25.38 14.43
N THR A 121 4.56 -24.92 14.43
CA THR A 121 5.34 -24.57 13.22
C THR A 121 5.52 -25.74 12.25
N GLU A 122 5.43 -26.98 12.73
CA GLU A 122 5.62 -28.21 11.96
C GLU A 122 4.37 -28.74 11.24
N THR A 123 3.17 -28.29 11.60
CA THR A 123 1.90 -28.71 10.95
C THR A 123 1.74 -28.27 9.47
N LEU A 124 2.28 -28.99 8.50
CA LEU A 124 2.22 -28.63 7.06
C LEU A 124 0.87 -28.04 6.56
N LEU A 125 0.93 -26.92 5.82
CA LEU A 125 -0.21 -26.37 5.08
C LEU A 125 -0.58 -27.33 3.94
N ALA A 126 -1.86 -27.73 3.89
CA ALA A 126 -2.38 -28.73 2.94
C ALA A 126 -1.58 -30.06 2.92
N GLY A 127 -0.86 -30.38 4.00
CA GLY A 127 0.01 -31.55 4.07
C GLY A 127 1.30 -31.48 3.23
N ARG A 128 1.65 -30.31 2.67
CA ARG A 128 2.81 -30.18 1.74
C ARG A 128 3.70 -28.93 1.94
N TYR A 129 3.16 -27.82 2.45
CA TYR A 129 3.88 -26.54 2.49
C TYR A 129 4.23 -26.10 3.91
N LYS A 130 5.46 -25.65 4.14
CA LYS A 130 5.92 -25.03 5.39
C LYS A 130 5.97 -23.51 5.21
N VAL A 131 5.33 -22.77 6.11
CA VAL A 131 5.41 -21.30 6.12
C VAL A 131 6.65 -20.89 6.88
N HIS A 132 7.56 -20.17 6.24
CA HIS A 132 8.63 -19.48 6.94
C HIS A 132 8.07 -18.19 7.53
N ILE A 133 8.13 -18.09 8.85
CA ILE A 133 7.78 -16.87 9.56
C ILE A 133 8.99 -15.96 9.37
N CYS A 134 8.85 -14.89 8.57
CA CYS A 134 9.84 -13.82 8.54
C CYS A 134 9.76 -13.10 9.90
N THR A 135 10.42 -13.63 10.92
CA THR A 135 10.73 -12.89 12.14
C THR A 135 11.60 -11.71 11.73
N LYS A 136 11.14 -10.51 12.11
CA LYS A 136 11.87 -9.25 11.93
C LYS A 136 13.26 -9.32 12.54
#